data_AF-A0A520MSS4-F1
#
_entry.id   AF-A0A520MSS4-F1
#
_cell.length_a   1.000
_cell.length_b   1.000
_cell.length_c   1.000
_cell.angle_alpha   90.00
_cell.angle_beta   90.00
_cell.angle_gamma   90.00
#
_symmetry.space_group_name_H-M   'P 1'
#
loop_
_entity.id
_entity.type
_entity.pdbx_description
1 polymer ?
#
loop_
_entity_poly.entity_id
_entity_poly.type
_entity_poly.pdbx_seq_one_letter_code
_entity_poly.pdbx_strand_id
1 'polypeptide(L)'
;MIYKLSDREKILLKYVGGLLIIISFISLTNYVTNNIKNSKNELFVQLDTFNESKQLLAQIKALKNEADISLSRDEFLLLITDQGLNYEINDNNILIPGLDNSDALKLLNIMEDKNIDLNSFNLTMKDDGLVSMSVDIDE
;
A
#
# COMPACT_ATOMS: atom_id res chain seq x y z
N MET A 1 -37.40 12.06 -60.44
CA MET A 1 -36.72 11.24 -61.46
C MET A 1 -35.99 10.13 -60.72
N ILE A 2 -36.45 8.87 -60.81
CA ILE A 2 -35.84 7.74 -60.10
C ILE A 2 -34.83 7.11 -61.06
N TYR A 3 -33.53 7.30 -60.79
CA TYR A 3 -32.46 6.73 -61.61
C TYR A 3 -32.50 5.20 -61.49
N LYS A 4 -32.63 4.50 -62.63
CA LYS A 4 -32.69 3.04 -62.68
C LYS A 4 -31.34 2.52 -63.19
N LEU A 5 -30.57 1.90 -62.31
CA LEU A 5 -29.24 1.36 -62.62
C LEU A 5 -29.32 0.30 -63.73
N SER A 6 -28.40 0.41 -64.69
CA SER A 6 -28.12 -0.60 -65.72
C SER A 6 -27.53 -1.86 -65.08
N ASP A 7 -27.69 -3.01 -65.73
CA ASP A 7 -27.21 -4.29 -65.19
C ASP A 7 -25.68 -4.32 -65.01
N ARG A 8 -24.94 -3.58 -65.83
CA ARG A 8 -23.49 -3.39 -65.67
C ARG A 8 -23.14 -2.60 -64.41
N GLU A 9 -23.91 -1.55 -64.10
CA GLU A 9 -23.71 -0.72 -62.90
C GLU A 9 -24.07 -1.52 -61.62
N LYS A 10 -25.08 -2.38 -61.67
CA LYS A 10 -25.43 -3.29 -60.56
C LYS A 10 -24.32 -4.29 -60.27
N ILE A 11 -23.68 -4.83 -61.31
CA ILE A 11 -22.55 -5.75 -61.17
C ILE A 11 -21.36 -5.02 -60.55
N LEU A 12 -21.05 -3.81 -61.04
CA LEU A 12 -19.97 -2.98 -60.49
C LEU A 12 -20.22 -2.66 -59.01
N LEU A 13 -21.45 -2.29 -58.63
CA LEU A 13 -21.82 -1.98 -57.25
C LEU A 13 -21.63 -3.20 -56.31
N LYS A 14 -21.89 -4.41 -56.78
CA LYS A 14 -21.63 -5.64 -56.01
C LYS A 14 -20.13 -5.84 -55.76
N TYR A 15 -19.29 -5.60 -56.75
CA TYR A 15 -17.83 -5.71 -56.59
C TYR A 15 -17.28 -4.62 -55.65
N VAL A 16 -17.74 -3.38 -55.79
CA VAL A 16 -17.37 -2.28 -54.90
C VAL A 16 -17.83 -2.56 -53.46
N GLY A 17 -19.05 -3.08 -53.29
CA GLY A 17 -19.55 -3.51 -51.99
C GLY A 17 -18.68 -4.61 -51.36
N GLY A 18 -18.29 -5.62 -52.14
CA GLY A 18 -17.37 -6.66 -51.69
C GLY A 18 -16.00 -6.12 -51.27
N LEU A 19 -15.43 -5.21 -52.05
CA LEU A 19 -14.13 -4.58 -51.74
C LEU A 19 -14.19 -3.75 -50.46
N LEU A 20 -15.26 -2.98 -50.24
CA LEU A 20 -15.44 -2.19 -49.03
C LEU A 20 -15.50 -3.06 -47.77
N ILE A 21 -16.15 -4.23 -47.85
CA ILE A 21 -16.21 -5.18 -46.74
C ILE A 21 -14.83 -5.75 -46.43
N ILE A 22 -14.03 -6.07 -47.45
CA ILE A 22 -12.67 -6.58 -47.25
C ILE A 22 -11.78 -5.52 -46.59
N ILE A 23 -11.86 -4.28 -47.07
CA ILE A 23 -11.10 -3.16 -46.51
C ILE A 23 -11.49 -2.91 -45.05
N SER A 24 -12.79 -2.90 -44.73
CA SER A 24 -13.25 -2.69 -43.36
C SER A 24 -12.79 -3.79 -42.41
N PHE A 25 -12.80 -5.05 -42.86
CA PHE A 25 -12.26 -6.18 -42.08
C PHE A 25 -10.78 -6.01 -41.77
N ILE A 26 -9.96 -5.64 -42.77
CA ILE A 26 -8.51 -5.43 -42.59
C ILE A 26 -8.24 -4.25 -41.66
N SER A 27 -8.98 -3.14 -41.79
CA SER A 27 -8.84 -1.99 -40.89
C SER A 27 -9.21 -2.34 -39.45
N LEU A 28 -10.28 -3.12 -39.24
CA LEU A 28 -10.71 -3.53 -37.91
C LEU A 28 -9.69 -4.48 -37.26
N THR A 29 -9.17 -5.47 -37.99
CA THR A 29 -8.17 -6.40 -37.45
C THR A 29 -6.86 -5.69 -37.11
N ASN A 30 -6.42 -4.74 -37.94
CA ASN A 30 -5.25 -3.92 -37.63
C ASN A 30 -5.47 -3.05 -36.38
N TYR A 31 -6.63 -2.40 -36.25
CA TYR A 31 -6.97 -1.60 -35.07
C TYR A 31 -6.97 -2.43 -33.78
N VAL A 32 -7.64 -3.59 -33.80
CA VAL A 32 -7.70 -4.50 -32.65
C VAL A 32 -6.31 -5.02 -32.31
N THR A 33 -5.51 -5.43 -33.31
CA THR A 33 -4.15 -5.93 -33.09
C THR A 33 -3.25 -4.85 -32.48
N ASN A 34 -3.34 -3.61 -32.96
CA ASN A 34 -2.53 -2.51 -32.45
C ASN A 34 -2.91 -2.15 -31.00
N ASN A 35 -4.20 -2.13 -30.68
CA ASN A 35 -4.67 -1.91 -29.31
C ASN A 35 -4.23 -3.05 -28.37
N ILE A 36 -4.33 -4.32 -28.79
CA ILE A 36 -3.85 -5.46 -28.00
C ILE A 36 -2.34 -5.34 -27.74
N LYS A 37 -1.55 -4.95 -28.76
CA LYS A 37 -0.12 -4.75 -28.62
C LYS A 37 0.21 -3.62 -27.63
N ASN A 38 -0.50 -2.51 -27.70
CA ASN A 38 -0.31 -1.38 -26.78
C ASN A 38 -0.70 -1.75 -25.35
N SER A 39 -1.87 -2.39 -25.14
CA SER A 39 -2.28 -2.86 -23.81
C SER A 39 -1.31 -3.88 -23.23
N LYS A 40 -0.76 -4.78 -24.06
CA LYS A 40 0.27 -5.72 -23.63
C LYS A 40 1.54 -4.99 -23.18
N ASN A 41 1.96 -3.93 -23.88
CA ASN A 41 3.13 -3.14 -23.51
C ASN A 41 2.90 -2.37 -22.20
N GLU A 42 1.72 -1.77 -22.02
CA GLU A 42 1.33 -1.10 -20.78
C GLU A 42 1.32 -2.07 -19.59
N LEU A 43 0.82 -3.29 -19.78
CA LEU A 43 0.83 -4.32 -18.74
C LEU A 43 2.27 -4.74 -18.35
N PHE A 44 3.19 -4.84 -19.31
CA PHE A 44 4.60 -5.14 -18.98
C PHE A 44 5.26 -4.00 -18.21
N VAL A 45 5.02 -2.75 -18.59
CA VAL A 45 5.54 -1.60 -17.83
C VAL A 45 5.00 -1.61 -16.40
N GLN A 46 3.71 -1.86 -16.20
CA GLN A 46 3.13 -1.96 -14.86
C GLN A 46 3.71 -3.14 -14.06
N LEU A 47 3.96 -4.28 -14.71
CA LEU A 47 4.58 -5.45 -14.08
C LEU A 47 6.02 -5.17 -13.64
N ASP A 48 6.79 -4.48 -14.47
CA ASP A 48 8.16 -4.08 -14.15
C ASP A 48 8.18 -3.10 -12.97
N THR A 49 7.31 -2.07 -12.98
CA THR A 49 7.16 -1.15 -11.84
C THR A 49 6.73 -1.87 -10.55
N PHE A 50 5.85 -2.86 -10.65
CA PHE A 50 5.44 -3.68 -9.50
C PHE A 50 6.60 -4.51 -8.95
N ASN A 51 7.41 -5.11 -9.82
CA ASN A 51 8.59 -5.88 -9.43
C ASN A 51 9.64 -5.00 -8.76
N GLU A 52 9.92 -3.81 -9.31
CA GLU A 52 10.82 -2.82 -8.69
C GLU A 52 10.31 -2.39 -7.31
N SER A 53 9.01 -2.10 -7.19
CA SER A 53 8.38 -1.74 -5.91
C SER A 53 8.49 -2.87 -4.88
N LYS A 54 8.32 -4.12 -5.29
CA LYS A 54 8.49 -5.29 -4.42
C LYS A 54 9.95 -5.47 -3.99
N GLN A 55 10.91 -5.19 -4.88
CA GLN A 55 12.33 -5.25 -4.56
C GLN A 55 12.74 -4.11 -3.61
N LEU A 56 12.20 -2.91 -3.77
CA LEU A 56 12.38 -1.81 -2.81
C LEU A 56 11.77 -2.17 -1.45
N LEU A 57 10.56 -2.74 -1.42
CA LEU A 57 9.95 -3.19 -0.17
C LEU A 57 10.78 -4.28 0.52
N ALA A 58 11.34 -5.22 -0.25
CA ALA A 58 12.23 -6.24 0.29
C ALA A 58 13.53 -5.64 0.85
N GLN A 59 14.12 -4.65 0.17
CA GLN A 59 15.27 -3.89 0.67
C GLN A 59 14.93 -3.08 1.92
N ILE A 60 13.77 -2.42 1.98
CA ILE A 60 13.31 -1.69 3.17
C ILE A 60 13.09 -2.68 4.33
N LYS A 61 12.53 -3.87 4.08
CA LYS A 61 12.39 -4.90 5.12
C LYS A 61 13.72 -5.47 5.57
N ALA A 62 14.66 -5.69 4.65
CA ALA A 62 16.01 -6.12 4.98
C ALA A 62 16.74 -5.05 5.80
N LEU A 63 16.67 -3.78 5.37
CA LEU A 63 17.21 -2.65 6.12
C LEU A 63 16.49 -2.44 7.46
N LYS A 64 15.18 -2.68 7.58
CA LYS A 64 14.46 -2.63 8.87
C LYS A 64 14.87 -3.79 9.78
N ASN A 65 15.16 -4.97 9.24
CA ASN A 65 15.63 -6.10 10.03
C ASN A 65 17.13 -6.00 10.37
N GLU A 66 17.94 -5.35 9.52
CA GLU A 66 19.37 -5.08 9.79
C GLU A 66 19.55 -3.85 10.68
N ALA A 67 18.68 -2.84 10.53
CA ALA A 67 18.50 -1.74 11.47
C ALA A 67 17.53 -2.20 12.55
N ASP A 68 17.99 -3.17 13.35
CA ASP A 68 17.44 -3.53 14.64
C ASP A 68 17.61 -2.35 15.61
N ILE A 69 16.99 -1.22 15.26
CA ILE A 69 16.90 -0.03 16.10
C ILE A 69 15.76 -0.34 17.07
N SER A 70 16.00 -1.32 17.94
CA SER A 70 15.30 -1.41 19.21
C SER A 70 15.48 -0.05 19.86
N LEU A 71 14.37 0.66 20.01
CA LEU A 71 14.38 1.94 20.69
C LEU A 71 14.75 1.67 22.15
N SER A 72 15.87 2.23 22.60
CA SER A 72 16.39 1.91 23.92
C SER A 72 15.44 2.40 25.01
N ARG A 73 15.60 1.85 26.23
CA ARG A 73 14.84 2.29 27.41
C ARG A 73 14.88 3.81 27.57
N ASP A 74 16.04 4.43 27.41
CA ASP A 74 16.23 5.87 27.56
C ASP A 74 15.50 6.68 26.48
N GLU A 75 15.54 6.21 25.23
CA GLU A 75 14.81 6.84 24.12
C GLU A 75 13.30 6.72 24.29
N PHE A 76 12.81 5.60 24.86
CA PHE A 76 11.41 5.43 25.20
C PHE A 76 10.95 6.39 26.31
N LEU A 77 11.74 6.55 27.36
CA LEU A 77 11.45 7.49 28.45
C LEU A 77 11.44 8.95 27.97
N LEU A 78 12.32 9.29 27.04
CA LEU A 78 12.37 10.61 26.43
C LEU A 78 11.10 10.88 25.61
N LEU A 79 10.61 9.89 24.85
CA LEU A 79 9.33 9.97 24.14
C LEU A 79 8.13 10.15 25.07
N ILE A 80 8.09 9.46 26.21
CA ILE A 80 7.03 9.62 27.21
C ILE A 80 7.02 11.06 27.73
N THR A 81 8.20 11.57 28.08
CA THR A 81 8.37 12.94 28.59
C THR A 81 7.98 13.99 27.55
N ASP A 82 8.38 13.81 26.29
CA ASP A 82 8.03 14.70 25.17
C ASP A 82 6.53 14.77 24.91
N GLN A 83 5.79 13.70 25.23
CA GLN A 83 4.33 13.66 25.17
C GLN A 83 3.65 14.30 26.39
N GLY A 84 4.42 14.82 27.34
CA GLY A 84 3.91 15.43 28.57
C GLY A 84 3.34 14.40 29.56
N LEU A 85 3.69 13.13 29.38
CA LEU A 85 3.25 12.05 30.25
C LEU A 85 4.25 11.87 31.40
N ASN A 86 3.71 11.53 32.58
CA ASN A 86 4.54 11.20 33.74
C ASN A 86 4.76 9.69 33.81
N TYR A 87 5.93 9.29 34.29
CA TYR A 87 6.25 7.90 34.56
C TYR A 87 6.97 7.77 35.91
N GLU A 88 6.86 6.58 36.49
CA GLU A 88 7.57 6.15 37.68
C GLU A 88 8.42 4.94 37.31
N ILE A 89 9.68 4.92 37.76
CA ILE A 89 10.57 3.78 37.57
C ILE A 89 10.65 3.01 38.88
N ASN A 90 10.24 1.75 38.84
CA ASN A 90 10.39 0.78 39.93
C ASN A 90 11.32 -0.34 39.46
N ASP A 91 12.60 -0.24 39.82
CA ASP A 91 13.68 -1.12 39.33
C ASP A 91 13.77 -1.11 37.78
N ASN A 92 13.40 -2.22 37.13
CA ASN A 92 13.37 -2.35 35.66
C ASN A 92 12.00 -2.02 35.06
N ASN A 93 10.97 -1.86 35.88
CA ASN A 93 9.61 -1.65 35.42
C ASN A 93 9.27 -0.16 35.38
N ILE A 94 8.75 0.30 34.24
CA ILE A 94 8.29 1.65 34.00
C ILE A 94 6.76 1.66 34.15
N LEU A 95 6.26 2.41 35.12
CA LEU A 95 4.84 2.61 35.37
C LEU A 95 4.41 3.98 34.83
N ILE A 96 3.44 3.99 33.93
CA ILE A 96 2.85 5.19 33.33
C ILE A 96 1.39 5.27 33.80
N PRO A 97 1.09 6.01 34.87
CA PRO A 97 -0.27 6.12 35.40
C PRO A 97 -1.09 7.20 34.69
N GLY A 98 -2.42 7.06 34.73
CA GLY A 98 -3.34 8.15 34.39
C GLY A 98 -3.50 8.41 32.89
N LEU A 99 -3.24 7.41 32.06
CA LEU A 99 -3.43 7.49 30.61
C LEU A 99 -4.91 7.52 30.28
N ASP A 100 -5.32 8.41 29.40
CA ASP A 100 -6.61 8.25 28.74
C ASP A 100 -6.53 7.13 27.67
N ASN A 101 -7.68 6.71 27.14
CA ASN A 101 -7.71 5.64 26.13
C ASN A 101 -6.93 6.01 24.85
N SER A 102 -6.87 7.29 24.49
CA SER A 102 -6.15 7.73 23.29
C SER A 102 -4.65 7.65 23.51
N ASP A 103 -4.16 8.04 24.68
CA ASP A 103 -2.73 8.07 25.01
C ASP A 103 -2.21 6.65 25.23
N ALA A 104 -3.00 5.77 25.85
CA ALA A 104 -2.67 4.36 25.94
C ALA A 104 -2.52 3.70 24.56
N LEU A 105 -3.43 4.00 23.62
CA LEU A 105 -3.34 3.48 22.24
C LEU A 105 -2.16 4.06 21.46
N LYS A 106 -1.84 5.35 21.63
CA LYS A 106 -0.65 5.96 21.00
C LYS A 106 0.63 5.29 21.48
N LEU A 107 0.77 5.08 22.80
CA LEU A 107 1.96 4.42 23.36
C LEU A 107 2.11 2.99 22.87
N LEU A 108 1.00 2.24 22.76
CA LEU A 108 0.98 0.91 22.15
C LEU A 108 1.47 0.91 20.70
N ASN A 109 0.97 1.84 19.88
CA ASN A 109 1.39 1.94 18.48
C ASN A 109 2.87 2.32 18.37
N ILE A 110 3.38 3.19 19.26
CA ILE A 110 4.80 3.55 19.30
C ILE A 110 5.65 2.33 19.65
N MET A 111 5.25 1.55 20.65
CA MET A 111 5.96 0.32 21.02
C MET A 111 6.02 -0.68 19.86
N GLU A 112 4.94 -0.83 19.10
CA GLU A 112 4.87 -1.71 17.92
C GLU A 112 5.69 -1.17 16.73
N ASP A 113 5.53 0.12 16.39
CA ASP A 113 6.22 0.73 15.25
C ASP A 113 7.74 0.81 15.44
N LYS A 114 8.16 1.04 16.69
CA LYS A 114 9.57 1.18 17.09
C LYS A 114 10.23 -0.13 17.53
N ASN A 115 9.50 -1.25 17.49
CA ASN A 115 10.01 -2.58 17.83
C ASN A 115 10.77 -2.59 19.16
N ILE A 116 10.16 -2.01 20.21
CA ILE A 116 10.76 -1.96 21.54
C ILE A 116 10.82 -3.38 22.11
N ASP A 117 11.99 -3.79 22.59
CA ASP A 117 12.16 -5.13 23.16
C ASP A 117 11.57 -5.16 24.58
N LEU A 118 10.36 -5.72 24.69
CA LEU A 118 9.59 -5.76 25.92
C LEU A 118 9.78 -7.10 26.63
N ASN A 119 10.37 -7.06 27.83
CA ASN A 119 10.39 -8.20 28.75
C ASN A 119 8.99 -8.52 29.27
N SER A 120 8.23 -7.47 29.60
CA SER A 120 6.83 -7.63 30.04
C SER A 120 6.01 -6.37 29.81
N PHE A 121 4.70 -6.56 29.67
CA PHE A 121 3.75 -5.48 29.44
C PHE A 121 2.42 -5.77 30.14
N ASN A 122 1.84 -4.77 30.80
CA ASN A 122 0.53 -4.87 31.41
C ASN A 122 -0.25 -3.55 31.32
N LEU A 123 -1.55 -3.64 31.04
CA LEU A 123 -2.50 -2.53 31.12
C LEU A 123 -3.57 -2.82 32.16
N THR A 124 -3.72 -1.88 33.10
CA THR A 124 -4.74 -1.96 34.13
C THR A 124 -5.65 -0.74 34.02
N MET A 125 -6.95 -0.98 33.89
CA MET A 125 -7.95 0.08 34.01
C MET A 125 -8.19 0.36 35.49
N LYS A 126 -8.12 1.64 35.89
CA LYS A 126 -8.42 2.10 37.25
C LYS A 126 -9.89 2.54 37.35
N ASP A 127 -10.39 2.60 38.58
CA ASP A 127 -11.80 2.90 38.89
C ASP A 127 -12.26 4.29 38.43
N ASP A 128 -11.32 5.20 38.15
CA ASP A 128 -11.55 6.54 37.61
C ASP A 128 -11.71 6.57 36.08
N GLY A 129 -11.65 5.40 35.41
CA GLY A 129 -11.73 5.28 33.96
C GLY A 129 -10.42 5.59 33.23
N LEU A 130 -9.34 5.85 33.97
CA LEU A 130 -8.00 6.02 33.42
C LEU A 130 -7.25 4.69 33.38
N VAL A 131 -6.27 4.61 32.50
CA VAL A 131 -5.45 3.43 32.26
C VAL A 131 -4.07 3.63 32.89
N SER A 132 -3.56 2.58 33.50
CA SER A 132 -2.18 2.50 33.99
C SER A 132 -1.45 1.48 33.13
N MET A 133 -0.35 1.89 32.53
CA MET A 133 0.51 1.02 31.73
C MET A 133 1.78 0.68 32.52
N SER A 134 2.17 -0.58 32.51
CA SER A 134 3.40 -1.07 33.13
C SER A 134 4.21 -1.79 32.07
N VAL A 135 5.47 -1.41 31.92
CA VAL A 135 6.35 -1.91 30.86
C VAL A 135 7.73 -2.22 31.43
N ASP A 136 8.23 -3.42 31.17
CA ASP A 136 9.61 -3.83 31.46
C ASP A 136 10.36 -3.92 30.13
N ILE A 137 11.41 -3.14 29.98
CA ILE A 137 12.21 -2.99 28.76
C ILE A 137 13.64 -3.36 29.14
N ASP A 138 14.26 -4.25 28.37
CA ASP A 138 15.66 -4.62 28.58
C ASP A 138 16.58 -3.41 28.27
N GLU A 139 17.68 -3.29 29.01
CA GLU A 139 18.61 -2.14 28.94
C GLU A 139 19.19 -1.90 27.53
#